data_AF-A0A5D2RXH1-F1
#
_entry.id   AF-A0A5D2RXH1-F1
#
_cell.length_a   1.000
_cell.length_b   1.000
_cell.length_c   1.000
_cell.angle_alpha   90.00
_cell.angle_beta   90.00
_cell.angle_gamma   90.00
#
_symmetry.space_group_name_H-M   'P 1'
#
loop_
_entity.id
_entity.type
_entity.pdbx_description
1 polymer ?
#
loop_
_entity_poly.entity_id
_entity_poly.type
_entity_poly.pdbx_seq_one_letter_code
_entity_poly.pdbx_strand_id
1 'polypeptide(L)'
;MAISHVPYYLSKLPSALFNCRLAAKRISEFSMENPQHPEGKEACESNPTNVKRVSDDIMPHLLNLYGSRATPRDFEIYAADASFEDPLVCAHGVKQIKSSFYSLSKVFSESRIVKYSITEKEISAGKHEVLVDNKQQYKFLGRNIDMISLIRLYVKDGKVVRHEDWWDKKPLRNRETVKLPGVGRMIELTRRGSMFVTHALMGFGKDPPTG
;
A
#
# COMPACT_ATOMS: atom_id res chain seq x y z
N MET A 1 -12.84 24.40 -37.02
CA MET A 1 -13.59 24.76 -35.80
C MET A 1 -14.10 23.45 -35.21
N ALA A 2 -13.47 22.95 -34.15
CA ALA A 2 -13.85 21.69 -33.51
C ALA A 2 -14.01 21.95 -32.01
N ILE A 3 -15.27 22.01 -31.57
CA ILE A 3 -15.65 22.17 -30.18
C ILE A 3 -15.55 20.79 -29.54
N SER A 4 -14.56 20.58 -28.65
CA SER A 4 -14.52 19.39 -27.82
C SER A 4 -15.58 19.51 -26.73
N HIS A 5 -16.67 18.76 -26.90
CA HIS A 5 -17.72 18.65 -25.89
C HIS A 5 -17.20 17.78 -24.74
N VAL A 6 -16.68 18.43 -23.69
CA VAL A 6 -16.53 17.80 -22.38
C VAL A 6 -17.93 17.77 -21.73
N PRO A 7 -18.48 16.60 -21.38
CA PRO A 7 -19.83 16.53 -20.83
C PRO A 7 -19.93 17.28 -19.49
N TYR A 8 -20.98 18.11 -19.39
CA TYR A 8 -21.25 19.12 -18.37
C TYR A 8 -21.42 18.58 -16.92
N TYR A 9 -21.36 17.26 -16.72
CA TYR A 9 -21.41 16.62 -15.39
C TYR A 9 -20.04 16.39 -14.75
N LEU A 10 -18.94 16.65 -15.47
CA LEU A 10 -17.57 16.51 -14.96
C LEU A 10 -16.97 17.81 -14.36
N SER A 11 -17.69 18.93 -14.38
CA SER A 11 -17.19 20.24 -13.93
C SER A 11 -17.58 20.64 -12.51
N LYS A 12 -18.26 19.77 -11.73
CA LYS A 12 -18.70 20.08 -10.35
C LYS A 12 -18.33 19.03 -9.31
N LEU A 13 -17.06 18.59 -9.30
CA LEU A 13 -16.52 17.85 -8.16
C LEU A 13 -15.25 18.55 -7.64
N PRO A 14 -15.09 18.72 -6.32
CA PRO A 14 -13.85 19.23 -5.73
C PRO A 14 -12.66 18.43 -6.27
N SER A 15 -11.64 19.14 -6.76
CA SER A 15 -10.43 18.58 -7.40
C SER A 15 -9.76 17.45 -6.61
N ALA A 16 -9.94 17.42 -5.29
CA ALA A 16 -9.48 16.36 -4.40
C ALA A 16 -10.10 14.96 -4.69
N LEU A 17 -11.39 14.89 -5.05
CA LEU A 17 -12.08 13.61 -5.30
C LEU A 17 -11.69 12.97 -6.64
N PHE A 18 -11.22 13.77 -7.59
CA PHE A 18 -10.80 13.29 -8.91
C PHE A 18 -9.56 12.37 -8.81
N ASN A 19 -8.59 12.75 -7.99
CA ASN A 19 -7.36 11.97 -7.79
C ASN A 19 -7.60 10.69 -6.96
N CYS A 20 -8.46 10.75 -5.94
CA CYS A 20 -8.89 9.58 -5.17
C CYS A 20 -9.64 8.55 -6.03
N ARG A 21 -10.54 9.01 -6.92
CA ARG A 21 -11.18 8.14 -7.90
C ARG A 21 -10.18 7.56 -8.89
N LEU A 22 -9.17 8.32 -9.31
CA LEU A 22 -8.12 7.82 -10.19
C LEU A 22 -7.27 6.73 -9.52
N ALA A 23 -6.96 6.86 -8.22
CA ALA A 23 -6.26 5.83 -7.46
C ALA A 23 -7.09 4.54 -7.36
N ALA A 24 -8.37 4.62 -6.99
CA ALA A 24 -9.27 3.47 -7.01
C ALA A 24 -9.48 2.88 -8.41
N LYS A 25 -9.58 3.73 -9.44
CA LYS A 25 -9.68 3.30 -10.82
C LYS A 25 -8.42 2.57 -11.26
N ARG A 26 -7.24 3.05 -10.87
CA ARG A 26 -5.96 2.35 -11.13
C ARG A 26 -5.84 1.05 -10.35
N ILE A 27 -6.29 0.99 -9.10
CA ILE A 27 -6.38 -0.25 -8.33
C ILE A 27 -7.32 -1.25 -9.01
N SER A 28 -8.47 -0.77 -9.51
CA SER A 28 -9.43 -1.57 -10.26
C SER A 28 -8.88 -1.99 -11.63
N GLU A 29 -8.21 -1.12 -12.37
CA GLU A 29 -7.60 -1.39 -13.68
C GLU A 29 -6.46 -2.40 -13.53
N PHE A 30 -5.64 -2.26 -12.48
CA PHE A 30 -4.59 -3.22 -12.16
C PHE A 30 -5.17 -4.59 -11.77
N SER A 31 -6.19 -4.62 -10.91
CA SER A 31 -6.90 -5.85 -10.51
C SER A 31 -7.58 -6.55 -11.71
N MET A 32 -7.94 -5.83 -12.77
CA MET A 32 -8.58 -6.37 -13.98
C MET A 32 -7.58 -6.99 -14.99
N GLU A 33 -6.26 -6.81 -14.81
CA GLU A 33 -5.23 -7.41 -15.68
C GLU A 33 -4.89 -8.84 -15.20
N ASN A 34 -5.80 -9.78 -15.49
CA ASN A 34 -5.79 -11.22 -15.11
C ASN A 34 -4.46 -11.97 -15.38
N PRO A 35 -4.08 -12.95 -14.54
CA PRO A 35 -4.35 -14.36 -14.88
C PRO A 35 -4.90 -15.21 -13.72
N GLN A 36 -5.77 -16.17 -14.10
CA GLN A 36 -6.33 -17.23 -13.26
C GLN A 36 -5.24 -18.11 -12.62
N HIS A 37 -5.41 -18.50 -11.36
CA HIS A 37 -4.72 -19.68 -10.79
C HIS A 37 -5.55 -20.29 -9.63
N PRO A 38 -5.45 -21.62 -9.40
CA PRO A 38 -6.42 -22.42 -8.66
C PRO A 38 -6.19 -22.37 -7.14
N GLU A 39 -7.27 -22.67 -6.42
CA GLU A 39 -7.31 -22.84 -4.97
C GLU A 39 -6.36 -23.97 -4.52
N GLY A 40 -5.30 -23.58 -3.83
CA GLY A 40 -4.39 -24.46 -3.10
C GLY A 40 -4.71 -24.48 -1.61
N LYS A 41 -4.76 -25.70 -1.06
CA LYS A 41 -5.25 -26.09 0.26
C LYS A 41 -4.47 -25.51 1.43
N GLU A 42 -5.21 -25.41 2.52
CA GLU A 42 -4.84 -25.03 3.88
C GLU A 42 -3.80 -25.98 4.51
N ALA A 43 -2.82 -25.42 5.22
CA ALA A 43 -2.12 -26.09 6.31
C ALA A 43 -1.52 -25.01 7.23
N CYS A 44 -2.17 -24.81 8.39
CA CYS A 44 -1.57 -24.14 9.53
C CYS A 44 -0.75 -25.18 10.29
N GLU A 45 0.58 -25.08 10.26
CA GLU A 45 1.44 -25.88 11.12
C GLU A 45 2.17 -24.95 12.09
N SER A 46 1.65 -24.90 13.32
CA SER A 46 2.24 -24.17 14.43
C SER A 46 3.16 -25.10 15.22
N ASN A 47 4.48 -24.94 15.07
CA ASN A 47 5.44 -25.48 16.02
C ASN A 47 5.74 -24.44 17.12
N PRO A 48 5.61 -24.77 18.42
CA PRO A 48 5.78 -23.83 19.51
C PRO A 48 7.25 -23.80 19.93
N THR A 49 7.98 -22.82 19.41
CA THR A 49 9.16 -22.30 20.09
C THR A 49 8.83 -20.85 20.39
N ASN A 50 8.57 -20.56 21.67
CA ASN A 50 8.14 -19.25 22.18
C ASN A 50 9.31 -18.26 22.13
N VAL A 51 9.74 -17.94 20.91
CA VAL A 51 10.57 -16.78 20.60
C VAL A 51 9.62 -15.80 19.93
N LYS A 52 9.32 -14.71 20.63
CA LYS A 52 8.50 -13.62 20.10
C LYS A 52 9.10 -13.16 18.77
N ARG A 53 8.31 -13.26 17.69
CA ARG A 53 8.75 -12.90 16.34
C ARG A 53 8.61 -11.40 16.15
N VAL A 54 9.40 -10.79 15.27
CA VAL A 54 9.24 -9.34 15.00
C VAL A 54 7.90 -9.06 14.31
N SER A 55 7.40 -10.03 13.54
CA SER A 55 6.07 -9.96 12.93
C SER A 55 4.93 -9.87 13.95
N ASP A 56 5.07 -10.46 15.15
CA ASP A 56 4.02 -10.43 16.18
C ASP A 56 3.72 -8.99 16.64
N ASP A 57 4.73 -8.12 16.65
CA ASP A 57 4.61 -6.70 17.02
C ASP A 57 4.12 -5.83 15.86
N ILE A 58 4.41 -6.21 14.62
CA ILE A 58 4.12 -5.38 13.44
C ILE A 58 2.72 -5.64 12.89
N MET A 59 2.27 -6.90 12.89
CA MET A 59 1.06 -7.30 12.19
C MET A 59 -0.23 -6.62 12.68
N PRO A 60 -0.48 -6.43 13.99
CA PRO A 60 -1.68 -5.73 14.44
C PRO A 60 -1.81 -4.33 13.83
N HIS A 61 -0.70 -3.61 13.75
CA HIS A 61 -0.63 -2.28 13.14
C HIS A 61 -0.81 -2.34 11.63
N LEU A 62 -0.14 -3.29 10.96
CA LEU A 62 -0.27 -3.49 9.51
C LEU A 62 -1.73 -3.78 9.10
N LEU A 63 -2.43 -4.61 9.87
CA LEU A 63 -3.85 -4.92 9.64
C LEU A 63 -4.74 -3.68 9.79
N ASN A 64 -4.43 -2.77 10.72
CA ASN A 64 -5.15 -1.49 10.84
C ASN A 64 -4.87 -0.56 9.66
N LEU A 65 -3.60 -0.46 9.23
CA LEU A 65 -3.17 0.33 8.07
C LEU A 65 -3.90 -0.10 6.80
N TYR A 66 -3.85 -1.39 6.48
CA TYR A 66 -4.53 -1.98 5.32
C TYR A 66 -6.04 -2.13 5.53
N GLY A 67 -6.53 -2.00 6.76
CA GLY A 67 -7.94 -2.05 7.11
C GLY A 67 -8.67 -0.70 6.96
N SER A 68 -7.98 0.36 6.50
CA SER A 68 -8.50 1.74 6.51
C SER A 68 -8.91 2.24 7.90
N ARG A 69 -8.28 1.71 8.96
CA ARG A 69 -8.56 2.01 10.38
C ARG A 69 -7.32 2.51 11.13
N ALA A 70 -6.35 3.03 10.38
CA ALA A 70 -5.09 3.52 10.92
C ALA A 70 -5.29 4.61 11.98
N THR A 71 -4.57 4.47 13.07
CA THR A 71 -4.41 5.46 14.15
C THR A 71 -2.98 5.97 14.16
N PRO A 72 -2.69 7.09 14.86
CA PRO A 72 -1.31 7.59 14.97
C PRO A 72 -0.33 6.54 15.52
N ARG A 73 -0.81 5.69 16.43
CA ARG A 73 -0.04 4.61 17.06
C ARG A 73 0.40 3.54 16.06
N ASP A 74 -0.42 3.26 15.04
CA ASP A 74 -0.09 2.26 14.02
C ASP A 74 1.13 2.65 13.17
N PHE A 75 1.51 3.93 13.18
CA PHE A 75 2.71 4.42 12.48
C PHE A 75 3.97 4.37 13.35
N GLU A 76 3.86 4.06 14.64
CA GLU A 76 5.03 3.92 15.53
C GLU A 76 5.90 2.72 15.15
N ILE A 77 5.40 1.77 14.37
CA ILE A 77 6.19 0.66 13.84
C ILE A 77 7.29 1.10 12.87
N TYR A 78 7.20 2.29 12.28
CA TYR A 78 8.15 2.78 11.29
C TYR A 78 9.32 3.53 11.92
N ALA A 79 10.50 3.41 11.30
CA ALA A 79 11.58 4.35 11.52
C ALA A 79 11.23 5.73 10.94
N ALA A 80 11.82 6.80 11.48
CA ALA A 80 11.49 8.18 11.10
C ALA A 80 11.68 8.46 9.60
N ASP A 81 12.71 7.86 9.01
CA ASP A 81 13.12 7.97 7.61
C ASP A 81 12.66 6.79 6.73
N ALA A 82 11.76 5.94 7.25
CA ALA A 82 11.27 4.78 6.52
C ALA A 82 10.65 5.13 5.17
N SER A 83 10.72 4.21 4.21
CA SER A 83 10.04 4.33 2.92
C SER A 83 8.84 3.39 2.81
N PHE A 84 7.82 3.83 2.08
CA PHE A 84 6.71 2.99 1.64
C PHE A 84 6.53 3.10 0.13
N GLU A 85 6.37 1.96 -0.53
CA GLU A 85 6.34 1.88 -1.97
C GLU A 85 5.30 0.87 -2.47
N ASP A 86 4.39 1.33 -3.33
CA ASP A 86 3.46 0.50 -4.09
C ASP A 86 3.48 0.92 -5.58
N PRO A 87 2.76 0.26 -6.51
CA PRO A 87 2.75 0.65 -7.92
C PRO A 87 2.31 2.10 -8.22
N LEU A 88 1.64 2.78 -7.28
CA LEU A 88 1.08 4.12 -7.42
C LEU A 88 1.89 5.22 -6.73
N VAL A 89 2.52 4.93 -5.59
CA VAL A 89 3.20 5.91 -4.75
C VAL A 89 4.58 5.46 -4.30
N CYS A 90 5.43 6.45 -4.03
CA CYS A 90 6.75 6.28 -3.44
C CYS A 90 6.90 7.33 -2.34
N ALA A 91 6.71 6.89 -1.10
CA ALA A 91 6.68 7.69 0.11
C ALA A 91 8.00 7.59 0.87
N HIS A 92 8.45 8.74 1.38
CA HIS A 92 9.65 8.86 2.19
C HIS A 92 9.34 9.59 3.49
N GLY A 93 9.71 8.95 4.60
CA GLY A 93 9.45 9.40 5.95
C GLY A 93 8.00 9.17 6.40
N VAL A 94 7.83 9.03 7.71
CA VAL A 94 6.55 8.65 8.34
C VAL A 94 5.39 9.57 7.95
N LYS A 95 5.64 10.86 7.71
CA LYS A 95 4.59 11.81 7.30
C LYS A 95 3.96 11.47 5.95
N GLN A 96 4.77 11.04 4.97
CA GLN A 96 4.23 10.63 3.67
C GLN A 96 3.54 9.27 3.77
N ILE A 97 4.12 8.34 4.55
CA ILE A 97 3.51 7.03 4.86
C ILE A 97 2.12 7.21 5.47
N LYS A 98 1.98 8.11 6.46
CA LYS A 98 0.69 8.50 7.04
C LYS A 98 -0.30 8.94 5.98
N SER A 99 0.09 9.85 5.10
CA SER A 99 -0.77 10.31 4.01
C SER A 99 -1.19 9.19 3.06
N SER A 100 -0.30 8.24 2.73
CA SER A 100 -0.65 7.09 1.90
C SER A 100 -1.77 6.27 2.54
N PHE A 101 -1.60 5.86 3.79
CA PHE A 101 -2.58 4.99 4.45
C PHE A 101 -3.87 5.73 4.86
N TYR A 102 -3.79 6.99 5.28
CA TYR A 102 -5.00 7.79 5.55
C TYR A 102 -5.81 8.09 4.30
N SER A 103 -5.21 8.07 3.11
CA SER A 103 -5.96 8.24 1.87
C SER A 103 -6.87 7.05 1.56
N LEU A 104 -6.56 5.84 2.05
CA LEU A 104 -7.37 4.63 1.80
C LEU A 104 -8.80 4.80 2.30
N SER A 105 -9.00 5.34 3.51
CA SER A 105 -10.33 5.57 4.09
C SER A 105 -11.14 6.67 3.39
N LYS A 106 -10.49 7.50 2.56
CA LYS A 106 -11.17 8.51 1.71
C LYS A 106 -11.64 7.93 0.38
N VAL A 107 -11.01 6.84 -0.05
CA VAL A 107 -11.23 6.22 -1.35
C VAL A 107 -12.17 5.03 -1.21
N PHE A 108 -11.93 4.17 -0.23
CA PHE A 108 -12.63 2.91 -0.04
C PHE A 108 -13.61 3.01 1.13
N SER A 109 -14.85 2.56 0.90
CA SER A 109 -15.84 2.48 1.98
C SER A 109 -15.55 1.32 2.94
N GLU A 110 -14.88 0.28 2.44
CA GLU A 110 -14.39 -0.85 3.23
C GLU A 110 -13.04 -1.30 2.66
N SER A 111 -12.12 -1.70 3.53
CA SER A 111 -10.84 -2.30 3.15
C SER A 111 -10.41 -3.26 4.26
N ARG A 112 -9.96 -4.48 3.91
CA ARG A 112 -9.46 -5.45 4.89
C ARG A 112 -8.66 -6.57 4.25
N ILE A 113 -7.63 -7.02 4.95
CA ILE A 113 -6.92 -8.25 4.59
C ILE A 113 -7.79 -9.41 5.04
N VAL A 114 -8.20 -10.27 4.11
CA VAL A 114 -9.09 -11.41 4.41
C VAL A 114 -8.37 -12.73 4.56
N LYS A 115 -7.16 -12.83 4.00
CA LYS A 115 -6.29 -14.00 4.11
C LYS A 115 -4.86 -13.53 4.04
N TYR A 116 -4.01 -14.07 4.90
CA TYR A 116 -2.57 -13.85 4.80
C TYR A 116 -1.76 -15.03 5.34
N SER A 117 -0.53 -15.14 4.90
CA SER A 117 0.51 -15.97 5.53
C SER A 117 1.78 -15.14 5.72
N ILE A 118 2.59 -15.50 6.72
CA ILE A 118 3.79 -14.76 7.10
C ILE A 118 5.00 -15.67 6.95
N THR A 119 6.04 -15.16 6.30
CA THR A 119 7.39 -15.72 6.33
C THR A 119 8.32 -14.67 6.91
N GLU A 120 9.10 -15.04 7.93
CA GLU A 120 10.06 -14.15 8.58
C GLU A 120 11.45 -14.74 8.52
N LYS A 121 12.44 -13.91 8.17
CA LYS A 121 13.84 -14.31 8.08
C LYS A 121 14.72 -13.25 8.73
N GLU A 122 15.59 -13.66 9.65
CA GLU A 122 16.69 -12.81 10.11
C GLU A 122 17.80 -12.79 9.03
N ILE A 123 18.15 -11.59 8.56
CA ILE A 123 19.21 -11.38 7.56
C ILE A 123 20.57 -11.26 8.25
N SER A 124 20.59 -10.52 9.36
CA SER A 124 21.74 -10.31 10.24
C SER A 124 21.22 -9.87 11.60
N ALA A 125 22.07 -9.85 12.63
CA ALA A 125 21.69 -9.38 13.97
C ALA A 125 20.83 -8.09 13.93
N GLY A 126 19.60 -8.20 14.44
CA GLY A 126 18.64 -7.08 14.53
C GLY A 126 18.00 -6.65 13.21
N LYS A 127 18.28 -7.32 12.08
CA LYS A 127 17.68 -7.05 10.76
C LYS A 127 16.87 -8.23 10.27
N HIS A 128 15.61 -7.98 9.99
CA HIS A 128 14.66 -9.01 9.54
C HIS A 128 14.02 -8.61 8.21
N GLU A 129 13.70 -9.61 7.41
CA GLU A 129 12.75 -9.51 6.30
C GLU A 129 11.48 -10.25 6.69
N VAL A 130 10.35 -9.55 6.68
CA VAL A 130 9.02 -10.12 6.88
C VAL A 130 8.27 -10.04 5.56
N LEU A 131 7.85 -11.18 5.05
CA LEU A 131 7.02 -11.32 3.86
C LEU A 131 5.61 -11.69 4.29
N VAL A 132 4.63 -10.92 3.84
CA VAL A 132 3.21 -11.17 4.08
C VAL A 132 2.54 -11.38 2.73
N ASP A 133 2.21 -12.64 2.43
CA ASP A 133 1.44 -13.01 1.24
C ASP A 133 -0.04 -12.86 1.60
N ASN A 134 -0.75 -11.94 0.95
CA ASN A 134 -2.10 -11.59 1.39
C ASN A 134 -3.09 -11.41 0.23
N LYS A 135 -4.36 -11.66 0.57
CA LYS A 135 -5.52 -11.26 -0.21
C LYS A 135 -6.20 -10.09 0.51
N GLN A 136 -6.27 -8.97 -0.20
CA GLN A 136 -6.88 -7.74 0.25
C GLN A 136 -8.21 -7.53 -0.46
N GLN A 137 -9.24 -7.16 0.28
CA GLN A 137 -10.54 -6.79 -0.28
C GLN A 137 -10.80 -5.31 -0.07
N TYR A 138 -11.22 -4.65 -1.15
CA TYR A 138 -11.64 -3.26 -1.15
C TYR A 138 -13.09 -3.15 -1.61
N LYS A 139 -13.81 -2.18 -1.07
CA LYS A 139 -15.13 -1.78 -1.57
C LYS A 139 -15.07 -0.35 -2.09
N PHE A 140 -15.27 -0.20 -3.39
CA PHE A 140 -15.26 1.08 -4.08
C PHE A 140 -16.55 1.27 -4.88
N LEU A 141 -17.30 2.33 -4.57
CA LEU A 141 -18.58 2.65 -5.23
C LEU A 141 -19.54 1.44 -5.33
N GLY A 142 -19.61 0.64 -4.26
CA GLY A 142 -20.47 -0.55 -4.18
C GLY A 142 -19.92 -1.80 -4.86
N ARG A 143 -18.73 -1.74 -5.49
CA ARG A 143 -18.06 -2.89 -6.11
C ARG A 143 -16.98 -3.43 -5.19
N ASN A 144 -16.91 -4.76 -5.09
CA ASN A 144 -15.80 -5.44 -4.41
C ASN A 144 -14.64 -5.60 -5.40
N ILE A 145 -13.44 -5.28 -4.93
CA ILE A 145 -12.20 -5.43 -5.68
C ILE A 145 -11.27 -6.29 -4.81
N ASP A 146 -10.86 -7.43 -5.36
CA ASP A 146 -9.89 -8.31 -4.72
C ASP A 146 -8.50 -7.99 -5.29
N MET A 147 -7.51 -7.89 -4.41
CA MET A 147 -6.11 -7.70 -4.76
C MET A 147 -5.28 -8.77 -4.06
N ILE A 148 -4.48 -9.51 -4.82
CA ILE A 148 -3.43 -10.35 -4.25
C ILE A 148 -2.17 -9.51 -4.17
N SER A 149 -1.51 -9.49 -3.02
CA SER A 149 -0.29 -8.73 -2.81
C SER A 149 0.74 -9.54 -2.05
N LEU A 150 2.00 -9.19 -2.27
CA LEU A 150 3.12 -9.59 -1.42
C LEU A 150 3.66 -8.34 -0.75
N ILE A 151 3.37 -8.18 0.53
CA ILE A 151 3.93 -7.10 1.34
C ILE A 151 5.30 -7.55 1.84
N ARG A 152 6.32 -6.71 1.64
CA ARG A 152 7.70 -6.95 2.07
C ARG A 152 8.11 -5.86 3.05
N LEU A 153 8.45 -6.26 4.26
CA LEU A 153 8.92 -5.36 5.31
C LEU A 153 10.37 -5.69 5.63
N TYR A 154 11.23 -4.68 5.51
CA TYR A 154 12.58 -4.74 6.04
C TYR A 154 12.57 -4.03 7.39
N VAL A 155 12.93 -4.78 8.42
CA VAL A 155 12.87 -4.35 9.81
C VAL A 155 14.29 -4.26 10.34
N LYS A 156 14.60 -3.17 11.03
CA LYS A 156 15.87 -2.97 11.74
C LYS A 156 15.55 -2.53 13.15
N ASP A 157 16.11 -3.23 14.14
CA ASP A 157 15.96 -2.92 15.56
C ASP A 157 14.47 -2.77 15.98
N GLY A 158 13.62 -3.66 15.45
CA GLY A 158 12.18 -3.67 15.71
C GLY A 158 11.35 -2.59 14.97
N LYS A 159 11.98 -1.77 14.11
CA LYS A 159 11.30 -0.74 13.31
C LYS A 159 11.35 -1.05 11.81
N VAL A 160 10.24 -0.84 11.12
CA VAL A 160 10.15 -0.95 9.66
C VAL A 160 10.92 0.21 9.04
N VAL A 161 11.96 -0.11 8.26
CA VAL A 161 12.78 0.87 7.51
C VAL A 161 12.40 0.95 6.04
N ARG A 162 11.86 -0.14 5.47
CA ARG A 162 11.37 -0.19 4.09
C ARG A 162 10.15 -1.10 4.03
N HIS A 163 9.08 -0.59 3.42
CA HIS A 163 7.83 -1.29 3.22
C HIS A 163 7.49 -1.25 1.74
N GLU A 164 7.41 -2.42 1.11
CA GLU A 164 6.99 -2.55 -0.28
C GLU A 164 5.69 -3.35 -0.36
N ASP A 165 4.77 -2.91 -1.21
CA ASP A 165 3.54 -3.63 -1.52
C ASP A 165 3.55 -4.03 -3.00
N TRP A 166 3.81 -5.31 -3.24
CA TRP A 166 3.90 -5.87 -4.58
C TRP A 166 2.55 -6.44 -4.99
N TRP A 167 1.78 -5.67 -5.75
CA TRP A 167 0.51 -6.13 -6.29
C TRP A 167 0.72 -7.22 -7.33
N ASP A 168 -0.14 -8.24 -7.32
CA ASP A 168 0.01 -9.51 -8.02
C ASP A 168 1.37 -10.20 -7.79
N LYS A 169 2.04 -9.90 -6.67
CA LYS A 169 3.40 -10.36 -6.37
C LYS A 169 4.44 -9.92 -7.43
N LYS A 170 4.11 -8.91 -8.25
CA LYS A 170 5.00 -8.38 -9.27
C LYS A 170 5.96 -7.37 -8.63
N PRO A 171 7.28 -7.48 -8.88
CA PRO A 171 8.24 -6.49 -8.40
C PRO A 171 7.88 -5.07 -8.82
N LEU A 172 8.13 -4.11 -7.93
CA LEU A 172 7.95 -2.69 -8.24
C LEU A 172 8.79 -2.32 -9.47
N ARG A 173 8.16 -1.63 -10.42
CA ARG A 173 8.86 -1.09 -11.60
C ARG A 173 9.57 0.20 -11.19
N ASN A 174 10.90 0.16 -11.17
CA ASN A 174 11.76 1.29 -10.81
C ASN A 174 13.01 1.29 -11.70
N ARG A 175 13.97 2.18 -11.41
CA ARG A 175 15.25 2.28 -12.13
C ARG A 175 16.02 0.95 -12.17
N GLU A 176 15.92 0.14 -11.12
CA GLU A 176 16.70 -1.09 -10.95
C GLU A 176 16.03 -2.29 -11.64
N THR A 177 14.70 -2.33 -11.68
CA THR A 177 13.95 -3.46 -12.25
C THR A 177 13.60 -3.29 -13.73
N VAL A 178 13.54 -2.05 -14.24
CA VAL A 178 13.26 -1.77 -15.66
C VAL A 178 14.56 -1.59 -16.44
N LYS A 179 14.84 -2.54 -17.34
CA LYS A 179 16.07 -2.58 -18.17
C LYS A 179 16.11 -1.51 -19.28
N LEU A 180 14.99 -0.83 -19.55
CA LEU A 180 14.91 0.24 -20.54
C LEU A 180 15.48 1.55 -19.98
N PRO A 181 16.50 2.16 -20.61
CA PRO A 181 17.09 3.41 -20.13
C PRO A 181 16.05 4.51 -19.94
N GLY A 182 16.08 5.18 -18.78
CA GLY A 182 15.21 6.32 -18.47
C GLY A 182 13.78 5.98 -18.06
N VAL A 183 13.20 4.87 -18.52
CA VAL A 183 11.80 4.48 -18.21
C VAL A 183 11.61 4.25 -16.71
N GLY A 184 12.52 3.51 -16.06
CA GLY A 184 12.44 3.27 -14.63
C GLY A 184 12.50 4.55 -13.79
N ARG A 185 13.29 5.54 -14.22
CA ARG A 185 13.37 6.86 -13.58
C ARG A 185 12.07 7.65 -13.76
N MET A 186 11.46 7.60 -14.95
CA MET A 186 10.18 8.26 -15.21
C MET A 186 9.04 7.67 -14.37
N ILE A 187 9.02 6.34 -14.20
CA ILE A 187 8.04 5.67 -13.33
C ILE A 187 8.22 6.10 -11.87
N GLU A 188 9.46 6.10 -11.37
CA GLU A 188 9.75 6.55 -10.00
C GLU A 188 9.34 8.02 -9.79
N LEU A 189 9.68 8.91 -10.72
CA LEU A 189 9.26 10.32 -10.68
C LEU A 189 7.74 10.47 -10.65
N THR A 190 7.02 9.64 -11.41
CA THR A 190 5.55 9.64 -11.41
C THR A 190 5.00 9.20 -10.05
N ARG A 191 5.56 8.14 -9.45
CA ARG A 191 5.15 7.64 -8.12
C ARG A 191 5.44 8.64 -7.01
N ARG A 192 6.57 9.36 -7.09
CA ARG A 192 6.91 10.45 -6.16
C ARG A 192 6.00 11.67 -6.35
N GLY A 193 5.66 12.01 -7.59
CA GLY A 193 4.69 13.07 -7.89
C GLY A 193 3.28 12.75 -7.37
N SER A 194 2.82 11.51 -7.58
CA SER A 194 1.57 10.98 -7.02
C SER A 194 1.56 11.09 -5.49
N MET A 195 2.66 10.68 -4.84
CA MET A 195 2.80 10.81 -3.39
C MET A 195 2.74 12.26 -2.93
N PHE A 196 3.40 13.19 -3.63
CA PHE A 196 3.34 14.61 -3.29
C PHE A 196 1.90 15.15 -3.31
N VAL A 197 1.12 14.80 -4.34
CA VAL A 197 -0.29 15.18 -4.43
C VAL A 197 -1.11 14.58 -3.28
N THR A 198 -0.95 13.28 -3.01
CA THR A 198 -1.63 12.61 -1.89
C THR A 198 -1.28 13.25 -0.55
N HIS A 199 0.00 13.58 -0.34
CA HIS A 199 0.48 14.20 0.88
C HIS A 199 -0.15 15.57 1.11
N ALA A 200 -0.23 16.41 0.08
CA ALA A 200 -0.89 17.71 0.15
C ALA A 200 -2.40 17.57 0.46
N LEU A 201 -3.10 16.65 -0.22
CA LEU A 201 -4.54 16.41 0.00
C LEU A 201 -4.82 15.91 1.42
N MET A 202 -3.92 15.13 2.01
CA MET A 202 -4.04 14.59 3.36
C MET A 202 -3.44 15.52 4.44
N GLY A 203 -3.27 16.81 4.14
CA GLY A 203 -2.83 17.79 5.13
C GLY A 203 -1.40 17.56 5.64
N PHE A 204 -0.51 17.07 4.77
CA PHE A 204 0.90 16.84 5.05
C PHE A 204 1.17 15.83 6.19
N GLY A 205 0.36 14.78 6.24
CA GLY A 205 0.55 13.67 7.19
C GLY A 205 0.13 14.00 8.62
N LYS A 206 -0.67 15.06 8.80
CA LYS A 206 -1.37 15.32 10.05
C LYS A 206 -2.36 14.20 10.33
N ASP A 207 -2.48 13.85 11.60
CA ASP A 207 -3.43 12.86 12.04
C ASP A 207 -4.86 13.39 11.85
N PRO A 208 -5.81 12.54 11.41
CA PRO A 208 -7.20 12.95 11.30
C PRO A 208 -7.73 13.33 12.69
N PRO A 209 -8.70 14.26 12.76
CA PRO A 209 -9.36 14.57 14.02
C PRO A 209 -9.92 13.28 14.64
N THR A 210 -9.73 13.12 15.95
CA THR A 210 -10.36 12.03 16.70
C THR A 210 -11.87 12.23 16.57
N GLY A 211 -12.54 11.31 15.86
CA GLY A 211 -13.99 11.27 15.75
C GLY A 211 -14.63 10.69 17.00
#